data_AF-K1S357-F1
#
_entry.id   AF-K1S357-F1
#
_cell.length_a   1.000
_cell.length_b   1.000
_cell.length_c   1.000
_cell.angle_alpha   90.00
_cell.angle_beta   90.00
_cell.angle_gamma   90.00
#
_symmetry.space_group_name_H-M   'P 1'
#
loop_
_entity.id
_entity.type
_entity.pdbx_description
1 polymer ?
#
loop_
_entity_poly.entity_id
_entity_poly.type
_entity_poly.pdbx_seq_one_letter_code
_entity_poly.pdbx_strand_id
1 'polypeptide(L)'
;MEHTYFFAVDLGATSGRTILGCLGEGKMELKELTRFPNHIIETGGHCYWDIYALYNEIIRGLKVVAKDNLPIRSIGIDTWGVISYSWAK
;
A
#
# COMPACT_ATOMS: atom_id res chain seq x y z
N MET A 1 17.54 -16.58 14.75
CA MET A 1 17.38 -15.11 14.61
C MET A 1 15.90 -14.83 14.78
N GLU A 2 15.54 -13.78 15.50
CA GLU A 2 14.14 -13.43 15.74
C GLU A 2 13.44 -13.00 14.43
N HIS A 3 12.16 -13.35 14.27
CA HIS A 3 11.36 -12.86 13.15
C HIS A 3 11.05 -11.38 13.33
N THR A 4 11.21 -10.59 12.27
CA THR A 4 10.85 -9.17 12.24
C THR A 4 9.73 -8.95 11.25
N TYR A 5 8.70 -8.21 11.68
CA TYR A 5 7.48 -7.99 10.91
C TYR A 5 7.38 -6.56 10.43
N PHE A 6 6.93 -6.38 9.18
CA PHE A 6 6.83 -5.09 8.50
C PHE A 6 5.49 -4.98 7.80
N PHE A 7 4.88 -3.80 7.81
CA PHE A 7 3.66 -3.54 7.07
C PHE A 7 3.97 -2.63 5.87
N ALA A 8 3.71 -3.13 4.67
CA ALA A 8 3.94 -2.39 3.44
C ALA A 8 2.60 -2.00 2.80
N VAL A 9 2.55 -0.78 2.25
CA VAL A 9 1.48 -0.30 1.39
C VAL A 9 2.10 -0.02 0.02
N ASP A 10 1.49 -0.57 -1.02
CA ASP A 10 1.87 -0.34 -2.41
C ASP A 10 0.64 0.22 -3.14
N LEU A 11 0.72 1.49 -3.54
CA LEU A 11 -0.34 2.20 -4.23
C LEU A 11 0.04 2.42 -5.69
N GLY A 12 -0.55 1.63 -6.58
CA GLY A 12 -0.50 1.85 -8.02
C GLY A 12 -1.58 2.79 -8.52
N ALA A 13 -1.45 3.24 -9.77
CA ALA A 13 -2.41 4.13 -10.42
C ALA A 13 -3.81 3.52 -10.60
N THR A 14 -3.98 2.20 -10.51
CA THR A 14 -5.28 1.54 -10.71
C THR A 14 -5.71 0.66 -9.55
N SER A 15 -4.78 0.26 -8.69
CA SER A 15 -5.05 -0.57 -7.53
C SER A 15 -4.03 -0.31 -6.43
N GLY A 16 -4.41 -0.58 -5.19
CA GLY A 16 -3.50 -0.63 -4.07
C GLY A 16 -3.58 -1.97 -3.35
N ARG A 17 -2.54 -2.27 -2.57
CA ARG A 17 -2.47 -3.44 -1.70
C ARG A 17 -1.73 -3.14 -0.41
N THR A 18 -2.03 -3.93 0.61
CA THR A 18 -1.25 -3.97 1.85
C THR A 18 -0.67 -5.36 2.08
N ILE A 19 0.55 -5.43 2.57
CA ILE A 19 1.35 -6.65 2.66
C ILE A 19 1.99 -6.72 4.05
N LEU A 20 1.91 -7.89 4.69
CA LEU A 20 2.75 -8.22 5.83
C LEU A 20 4.04 -8.88 5.32
N GLY A 21 5.18 -8.25 5.59
CA GLY A 21 6.49 -8.85 5.39
C GLY A 21 7.02 -9.44 6.69
N CYS A 22 7.61 -10.64 6.62
CA CYS A 22 8.31 -11.29 7.71
C CYS A 22 9.73 -11.61 7.26
N LEU A 23 10.73 -11.17 8.02
CA LEU A 23 12.13 -11.51 7.80
C LEU A 23 12.64 -12.31 9.00
N GLY A 24 13.06 -13.54 8.76
CA GLY A 24 13.58 -14.45 9.77
C GLY A 24 14.24 -15.67 9.13
N GLU A 25 15.12 -16.36 9.86
CA GLU A 25 15.79 -17.59 9.37
C GLU A 25 16.50 -17.44 8.00
N GLY A 26 16.97 -16.24 7.67
CA GLY A 26 17.61 -15.95 6.39
C GLY A 26 16.64 -15.91 5.20
N LYS A 27 15.33 -15.86 5.43
CA LYS A 27 14.27 -15.83 4.41
C LYS A 27 13.34 -14.64 4.62
N MET A 28 12.72 -14.22 3.52
CA MET A 28 11.64 -13.24 3.50
C MET A 28 10.35 -13.93 3.06
N GLU A 29 9.29 -13.76 3.86
CA GLU A 29 7.94 -14.21 3.54
C GLU A 29 7.02 -13.00 3.41
N LEU A 30 6.12 -13.03 2.42
CA LEU A 30 5.16 -11.96 2.14
C LEU A 30 3.75 -12.53 2.15
N LYS A 31 2.85 -11.87 2.88
CA LYS A 31 1.42 -12.18 2.92
C LYS A 31 0.63 -10.96 2.49
N GLU A 32 -0.07 -11.04 1.36
CA GLU A 32 -1.04 -10.01 0.96
C GLU A 32 -2.19 -10.00 1.96
N LEU A 33 -2.51 -8.83 2.51
CA LEU A 33 -3.55 -8.64 3.52
C LEU A 33 -4.83 -8.10 2.90
N THR A 34 -4.69 -7.05 2.08
CA THR A 34 -5.79 -6.43 1.36
C THR A 34 -5.36 -6.02 -0.03
N ARG A 35 -6.34 -6.04 -0.94
CA ARG A 35 -6.26 -5.46 -2.29
C ARG A 35 -7.52 -4.66 -2.54
N PHE A 36 -7.37 -3.52 -3.20
CA PHE A 36 -8.46 -2.58 -3.45
C PHE A 36 -8.22 -1.80 -4.76
N PRO A 37 -9.28 -1.35 -5.44
CA PRO A 37 -9.15 -0.45 -6.58
C PRO A 37 -8.70 0.96 -6.12
N ASN A 38 -7.93 1.64 -6.96
CA ASN A 38 -7.60 3.05 -6.80
C ASN A 38 -8.42 3.85 -7.82
N HIS A 39 -9.58 4.35 -7.40
CA HIS A 39 -10.51 5.05 -8.28
C HIS A 39 -10.10 6.51 -8.51
N ILE A 40 -10.23 6.95 -9.75
CA ILE A 40 -10.18 8.37 -10.11
C ILE A 40 -11.55 8.99 -9.84
N ILE A 41 -11.54 10.15 -9.19
CA ILE A 41 -12.70 11.04 -9.07
C ILE A 41 -12.62 12.06 -10.20
N GLU A 42 -13.71 12.22 -10.95
CA GLU A 42 -13.86 13.28 -11.93
C GLU A 42 -14.75 14.39 -11.36
N THR A 43 -14.23 15.62 -11.26
CA THR A 43 -15.00 16.78 -10.81
C THR A 43 -14.46 18.07 -11.40
N GLY A 44 -15.36 18.99 -11.78
CA GLY A 44 -14.98 20.27 -12.37
C GLY A 44 -14.14 20.15 -13.65
N GLY A 45 -14.26 19.06 -14.40
CA GLY A 45 -13.45 18.79 -15.61
C GLY A 45 -12.02 18.29 -15.35
N HIS A 46 -11.71 17.89 -14.12
CA HIS A 46 -10.40 17.39 -13.72
C HIS A 46 -10.50 16.01 -13.06
N CYS A 47 -9.40 15.26 -13.14
CA CYS A 47 -9.24 13.95 -12.51
C CYS A 47 -8.42 14.06 -11.22
N TYR A 48 -8.91 13.43 -10.16
CA TYR A 48 -8.28 13.42 -8.84
C TYR A 48 -8.16 12.00 -8.31
N TRP A 49 -7.15 11.77 -7.49
CA TRP A 49 -7.09 10.58 -6.65
C TRP A 49 -7.99 10.75 -5.44
N ASP A 50 -8.78 9.73 -5.11
CA ASP A 50 -9.55 9.73 -3.87
C ASP A 50 -8.64 9.46 -2.66
N ILE A 51 -8.01 10.53 -2.13
CA ILE A 51 -7.07 10.44 -1.01
C ILE A 51 -7.75 9.89 0.25
N TYR A 52 -9.04 10.19 0.47
CA TYR A 52 -9.76 9.70 1.65
C TYR A 52 -10.07 8.21 1.54
N ALA A 53 -10.46 7.72 0.35
CA ALA A 53 -10.61 6.29 0.12
C ALA A 53 -9.29 5.55 0.30
N LEU A 54 -8.19 6.07 -0.28
CA LEU A 54 -6.86 5.48 -0.11
C LEU A 54 -6.43 5.41 1.35
N TYR A 55 -6.63 6.49 2.12
CA TYR A 55 -6.37 6.50 3.56
C TYR A 55 -7.19 5.44 4.29
N ASN A 56 -8.49 5.33 4.00
CA ASN A 56 -9.38 4.35 4.64
C ASN A 56 -8.95 2.90 4.32
N GLU A 57 -8.46 2.65 3.11
CA GLU A 57 -7.93 1.34 2.73
C GLU A 57 -6.62 0.99 3.46
N ILE A 58 -5.75 1.96 3.71
CA ILE A 58 -4.55 1.78 4.55
C ILE A 58 -4.95 1.45 5.99
N ILE A 59 -5.89 2.20 6.57
CA ILE A 59 -6.43 1.94 7.91
C ILE A 59 -7.10 0.55 7.97
N ARG A 60 -7.79 0.13 6.91
CA ARG A 60 -8.35 -1.22 6.80
C ARG A 60 -7.25 -2.29 6.87
N GLY A 61 -6.17 -2.14 6.10
CA GLY A 61 -5.02 -3.06 6.15
C GLY A 61 -4.37 -3.13 7.54
N LEU A 62 -4.19 -1.98 8.21
CA LEU A 62 -3.67 -1.93 9.58
C LEU A 62 -4.58 -2.67 10.57
N LYS A 63 -5.91 -2.51 10.45
CA LYS A 63 -6.88 -3.26 11.26
C LYS A 63 -6.86 -4.77 10.99
N VAL A 64 -6.54 -5.19 9.75
CA VAL A 64 -6.39 -6.61 9.42
C VAL A 64 -5.16 -7.18 10.10
N VAL A 65 -3.98 -6.55 9.96
CA VAL A 65 -2.74 -7.06 10.56
C VAL A 65 -2.75 -6.99 12.09
N ALA A 66 -3.45 -6.02 12.68
CA ALA A 66 -3.57 -5.90 14.13
C ALA A 66 -4.22 -7.13 14.79
N LYS A 67 -5.06 -7.89 14.06
CA LYS A 67 -5.68 -9.13 14.55
C LYS A 67 -4.66 -10.25 14.76
N ASP A 68 -3.54 -10.22 14.06
CA ASP A 68 -2.47 -11.22 14.17
C ASP A 68 -1.60 -10.98 15.42
N ASN A 69 -1.78 -9.85 16.13
CA ASN A 69 -1.06 -9.47 17.36
C ASN A 69 0.47 -9.57 17.25
N LEU A 70 1.00 -9.24 16.07
CA LEU A 70 2.42 -9.28 15.74
C LEU A 70 3.10 -7.94 16.09
N PRO A 71 4.37 -7.94 16.55
CA PRO A 71 5.13 -6.73 16.79
C PRO A 71 5.62 -6.13 15.47
N ILE A 72 4.77 -5.34 14.81
CA ILE A 72 5.14 -4.61 13.58
C ILE A 72 6.25 -3.61 13.91
N ARG A 73 7.43 -3.83 13.31
CA ARG A 73 8.64 -3.05 13.54
C ARG A 73 8.59 -1.70 12.84
N SER A 74 8.05 -1.66 11.62
CA SER A 74 7.87 -0.42 10.87
C SER A 74 6.80 -0.57 9.77
N ILE A 75 6.42 0.58 9.23
CA ILE A 75 5.51 0.72 8.09
C ILE A 75 6.26 1.39 6.94
N GLY A 76 6.07 0.91 5.72
CA GLY A 76 6.55 1.55 4.49
C GLY A 76 5.40 1.78 3.52
N ILE A 77 5.44 2.90 2.79
CA ILE A 77 4.44 3.26 1.78
C ILE A 77 5.18 3.63 0.50
N ASP A 78 4.83 2.94 -0.58
CA ASP A 78 5.28 3.24 -1.95
C ASP A 78 4.06 3.61 -2.80
N THR A 79 4.24 4.57 -3.71
CA THR A 79 3.17 5.07 -4.57
C THR A 79 3.63 5.25 -6.00
N TRP A 80 2.68 5.37 -6.93
CA TRP A 80 2.99 5.82 -8.28
C TRP A 80 3.72 7.18 -8.24
N GLY A 81 4.71 7.33 -9.11
CA GLY A 81 5.32 8.62 -9.42
C GLY A 81 4.61 9.32 -10.57
N VAL A 82 4.99 10.56 -10.86
CA VAL A 82 4.61 11.24 -12.11
C VAL A 82 5.62 10.88 -13.18
N ILE A 83 5.19 10.20 -14.25
CA ILE A 83 6.01 10.03 -15.45
C ILE A 83 5.71 11.19 -16.38
N SER A 84 6.63 12.16 -16.47
CA SER A 84 6.60 13.11 -17.59
C SER A 84 7.33 12.48 -18.78
N TYR A 85 6.60 11.86 -19.71
CA TYR A 85 7.04 11.94 -21.09
C TYR A 85 6.71 13.36 -21.52
N SER A 86 7.72 14.24 -21.52
CA SER A 86 7.62 15.48 -22.30
C SER A 86 7.31 15.02 -23.71
N TRP A 87 6.13 15.37 -24.21
CA TRP A 87 5.76 15.16 -25.59
C TRP A 87 6.88 15.74 -26.45
N ALA A 88 7.68 14.87 -27.04
CA ALA A 88 8.44 15.21 -28.23
C ALA A 88 7.41 15.63 -29.28
N LYS A 89 7.13 16.93 -29.31
CA LYS A 89 6.75 17.62 -30.53
C LYS A 89 8.03 18.10 -31.19
#